data_AF-A0A9D7EJP7-F1
#
_entry.id   AF-A0A9D7EJP7-F1
#
_cell.length_a   1.000
_cell.length_b   1.000
_cell.length_c   1.000
_cell.angle_alpha   90.00
_cell.angle_beta   90.00
_cell.angle_gamma   90.00
#
_symmetry.space_group_name_H-M   'P 1'
#
loop_
_entity.id
_entity.type
_entity.pdbx_description
1 polymer ?
#
loop_
_entity_poly.entity_id
_entity_poly.type
_entity_poly.pdbx_seq_one_letter_code
_entity_poly.pdbx_strand_id
1 'polypeptide(L)'
;MIPDKLFNKRLPDTWEKIQHRNSGSVSPENDRQRYRQGAIVPVIKDCVRHAIFCGAGQGERNHIGHIIASELRRLGISSSQARIILSSVWNPQNNPPLSETEIEIILGSAFGQEKYTYGCKQGGALRQRLTCVGFKNCTYINTFRTNSKSDTPQKSSQPS
;
A
#
# COMPACT_ATOMS: atom_id res chain seq x y z
N MET A 1 8.91 -17.75 15.65
CA MET A 1 8.93 -18.33 14.29
C MET A 1 7.76 -17.71 13.53
N ILE A 2 8.00 -16.65 12.75
CA ILE A 2 6.94 -16.02 11.93
C ILE A 2 6.80 -16.88 10.66
N PRO A 3 5.59 -17.25 10.20
CA PRO A 3 5.47 -18.17 9.08
C PRO A 3 5.93 -17.50 7.78
N ASP A 4 7.05 -17.97 7.21
CA ASP A 4 7.55 -17.63 5.86
C ASP A 4 6.49 -17.82 4.75
N LYS A 5 5.42 -18.54 5.04
CA LYS A 5 4.32 -18.83 4.12
C LYS A 5 3.40 -17.63 3.85
N LEU A 6 3.47 -16.56 4.63
CA LEU A 6 2.62 -15.37 4.43
C LEU A 6 3.14 -14.38 3.37
N PHE A 7 4.38 -14.51 2.86
CA PHE A 7 4.92 -13.46 1.98
C PHE A 7 5.79 -13.92 0.81
N ASN A 8 6.22 -15.20 0.75
CA ASN A 8 7.13 -15.71 -0.29
C ASN A 8 6.47 -16.48 -1.44
N LYS A 9 5.16 -16.69 -1.41
CA LYS A 9 4.36 -17.03 -2.59
C LYS A 9 3.31 -15.94 -2.73
N ARG A 10 2.73 -15.76 -3.93
CA ARG A 10 1.58 -14.86 -4.22
C ARG A 10 0.86 -14.47 -2.93
N LEU A 11 0.70 -13.16 -2.68
CA LEU A 11 -0.05 -12.59 -1.54
C LEU A 11 -1.03 -13.65 -1.03
N PRO A 12 -0.85 -14.17 0.19
CA PRO A 12 -1.47 -15.42 0.62
C PRO A 12 -2.96 -15.44 0.30
N ASP A 13 -3.55 -16.61 0.05
CA ASP A 13 -5.00 -16.74 -0.14
C ASP A 13 -5.81 -16.06 1.01
N THR A 14 -5.18 -15.84 2.18
CA THR A 14 -5.77 -15.04 3.26
C THR A 14 -5.99 -13.57 2.90
N TRP A 15 -5.18 -12.97 2.01
CA TRP A 15 -5.33 -11.60 1.53
C TRP A 15 -6.53 -11.44 0.58
N GLU A 16 -6.74 -12.37 -0.35
CA GLU A 16 -7.97 -12.41 -1.17
C GLU A 16 -9.20 -12.58 -0.27
N LYS A 17 -9.12 -13.46 0.73
CA LYS A 17 -10.19 -13.64 1.72
C LYS A 17 -10.44 -12.38 2.58
N ILE A 18 -9.42 -11.58 2.88
CA ILE A 18 -9.56 -10.30 3.60
C ILE A 18 -10.26 -9.26 2.72
N GLN A 19 -9.96 -9.19 1.42
CA GLN A 19 -10.66 -8.30 0.49
C GLN A 19 -12.15 -8.66 0.37
N HIS A 20 -12.50 -9.94 0.35
CA HIS A 20 -13.90 -10.39 0.28
C HIS A 20 -14.68 -10.27 1.60
N ARG A 21 -14.02 -10.29 2.77
CA ARG A 21 -14.69 -10.15 4.07
C ARG A 21 -15.03 -8.70 4.47
N ASN A 22 -14.30 -7.71 3.94
CA ASN A 22 -14.57 -6.29 4.22
C ASN A 22 -15.61 -5.66 3.28
N SER A 23 -16.31 -6.46 2.46
CA SER A 23 -17.49 -6.04 1.68
C SER A 23 -18.76 -5.81 2.53
N GLY A 24 -18.61 -5.67 3.85
CA GLY A 24 -19.70 -5.25 4.73
C GLY A 24 -20.10 -3.82 4.37
N SER A 25 -21.39 -3.64 4.04
CA SER A 25 -22.10 -2.40 3.69
C SER A 25 -21.35 -1.11 4.02
N VAL A 26 -20.50 -0.67 3.09
CA VAL A 26 -19.93 0.67 3.11
C VAL A 26 -21.07 1.63 2.79
N SER A 27 -21.36 2.57 3.70
CA SER A 27 -22.42 3.56 3.50
C SER A 27 -22.26 4.27 2.13
N PRO A 28 -23.33 4.40 1.32
CA PRO A 28 -23.27 5.00 -0.02
C PRO A 28 -22.65 6.40 -0.09
N GLU A 29 -22.67 7.15 1.02
CA GLU A 29 -22.08 8.49 1.10
C GLU A 29 -20.55 8.51 1.03
N ASN A 30 -19.86 7.44 1.45
CA ASN A 30 -18.40 7.33 1.34
C ASN A 30 -17.92 6.91 -0.06
N ASP A 31 -18.82 6.40 -0.91
CA ASP A 31 -18.46 5.91 -2.24
C ASP A 31 -18.30 7.03 -3.26
N ARG A 32 -19.10 8.12 -3.15
CA ARG A 32 -18.98 9.27 -4.06
C ARG A 32 -17.61 9.96 -3.99
N GLN A 33 -16.93 9.92 -2.85
CA GLN A 33 -15.60 10.51 -2.68
C GLN A 33 -14.47 9.58 -3.18
N ARG A 34 -14.71 8.26 -3.23
CA ARG A 34 -13.81 7.29 -3.85
C ARG A 34 -13.77 7.41 -5.38
N TYR A 35 -14.89 7.73 -6.03
CA TYR A 35 -14.97 7.79 -7.51
C TYR A 35 -14.20 8.96 -8.16
N ARG A 36 -13.75 9.98 -7.42
CA ARG A 36 -12.81 10.99 -7.94
C ARG A 36 -11.34 10.57 -7.86
N GLN A 37 -11.04 9.49 -7.15
CA GLN A 37 -9.71 8.91 -7.05
C GLN A 37 -9.65 7.74 -8.02
N GLY A 38 -8.85 7.83 -9.08
CA GLY A 38 -8.76 6.83 -10.14
C GLY A 38 -8.56 5.39 -9.65
N ALA A 39 -8.76 4.42 -10.55
CA ALA A 39 -8.76 2.98 -10.28
C ALA A 39 -7.81 2.53 -9.15
N ILE A 40 -8.36 1.94 -8.09
CA ILE A 40 -7.58 1.38 -6.99
C ILE A 40 -6.88 0.11 -7.49
N VAL A 41 -5.55 0.14 -7.50
CA VAL A 41 -4.75 -1.06 -7.81
C VAL A 41 -4.54 -1.85 -6.52
N PRO A 42 -5.07 -3.08 -6.41
CA PRO A 42 -5.01 -3.91 -5.20
C PRO A 42 -3.62 -4.56 -4.98
N VAL A 43 -2.55 -3.90 -5.43
CA VAL A 43 -1.18 -4.40 -5.36
C VAL A 43 -0.35 -3.42 -4.56
N ILE A 44 0.44 -3.91 -3.61
CA ILE A 44 1.41 -3.09 -2.87
C ILE A 44 2.54 -2.65 -3.82
N LYS A 45 2.99 -1.40 -3.71
CA LYS A 45 4.18 -0.94 -4.45
C LYS A 45 5.40 -1.78 -4.07
N ASP A 46 6.18 -2.23 -5.05
CA ASP A 46 7.34 -3.10 -4.82
C ASP A 46 8.40 -2.46 -3.91
N CYS A 47 8.60 -1.14 -4.00
CA CYS A 47 9.51 -0.42 -3.12
C CYS A 47 9.02 -0.42 -1.65
N VAL A 48 7.72 -0.35 -1.41
CA VAL A 48 7.14 -0.45 -0.07
C VAL A 48 7.25 -1.87 0.45
N ARG A 49 6.97 -2.87 -0.40
CA ARG A 49 7.18 -4.28 -0.06
C ARG A 49 8.62 -4.54 0.37
N HIS A 50 9.60 -4.02 -0.38
CA HIS A 50 11.02 -4.14 -0.03
C HIS A 50 11.32 -3.45 1.32
N ALA A 51 10.82 -2.24 1.54
CA ALA A 51 11.02 -1.50 2.79
C ALA A 51 10.50 -2.24 4.02
N ILE A 52 9.38 -2.96 3.91
CA ILE A 52 8.82 -3.78 5.00
C ILE A 52 9.84 -4.83 5.48
N PHE A 53 10.62 -5.43 4.58
CA PHE A 53 11.55 -6.51 4.92
C PHE A 53 12.98 -6.05 5.20
N CYS A 54 13.37 -4.85 4.76
CA CYS A 54 14.72 -4.34 4.99
C CYS A 54 14.83 -3.41 6.20
N GLY A 55 13.70 -2.94 6.74
CA GLY A 55 13.71 -1.97 7.83
C GLY A 55 14.21 -0.60 7.39
N ALA A 56 14.56 0.22 8.37
CA ALA A 56 15.06 1.57 8.20
C ALA A 56 16.12 1.89 9.26
N GLY A 57 17.14 2.65 8.84
CA GLY A 57 18.14 3.21 9.75
C GLY A 57 17.63 4.41 10.54
N GLN A 58 18.42 4.84 11.53
CA GLN A 58 18.15 6.01 12.35
C GLN A 58 17.86 7.26 11.49
N GLY A 59 16.84 8.04 11.88
CA GLY A 59 16.40 9.25 11.16
C GLY A 59 15.24 9.04 10.17
N GLU A 60 15.18 7.89 9.48
CA GLU A 60 14.18 7.65 8.42
C GLU A 60 12.99 6.80 8.87
N ARG A 61 13.10 6.11 10.01
CA ARG A 61 12.08 5.16 10.52
C ARG A 61 10.67 5.75 10.53
N ASN A 62 10.48 6.94 11.09
CA ASN A 62 9.15 7.55 11.19
C ASN A 62 8.53 7.82 9.81
N HIS A 63 9.33 8.32 8.87
CA HIS A 63 8.88 8.60 7.51
C HIS A 63 8.57 7.31 6.75
N ILE A 64 9.46 6.31 6.82
CA ILE A 64 9.28 5.02 6.14
C ILE A 64 8.09 4.26 6.73
N GLY A 65 7.94 4.23 8.05
CA GLY A 65 6.78 3.64 8.73
C GLY A 65 5.48 4.31 8.30
N HIS A 66 5.46 5.64 8.19
CA HIS A 66 4.29 6.38 7.70
C HIS A 66 3.95 6.06 6.24
N ILE A 67 4.97 5.91 5.37
CA ILE A 67 4.78 5.46 3.98
C ILE A 67 4.17 4.06 3.94
N ILE A 68 4.70 3.12 4.73
CA ILE A 68 4.19 1.75 4.81
C ILE A 68 2.73 1.75 5.30
N ALA A 69 2.44 2.45 6.40
CA ALA A 69 1.09 2.54 6.96
C ALA A 69 0.09 3.16 5.97
N SER A 70 0.50 4.24 5.29
CA SER A 70 -0.32 4.90 4.26
C SER A 70 -0.63 3.98 3.08
N GLU A 71 0.33 3.15 2.67
CA GLU A 71 0.15 2.18 1.59
C GLU A 71 -0.76 1.02 2.01
N LEU A 72 -0.63 0.54 3.26
CA LEU A 72 -1.53 -0.48 3.81
C LEU A 72 -2.97 0.04 3.88
N ARG A 73 -3.17 1.26 4.37
CA ARG A 73 -4.48 1.95 4.35
C ARG A 73 -5.04 2.06 2.92
N ARG A 74 -4.21 2.43 1.94
CA ARG A 74 -4.62 2.52 0.52
C ARG A 74 -5.16 1.19 0.00
N LEU A 75 -4.63 0.07 0.50
CA LEU A 75 -5.08 -1.28 0.16
C LEU A 75 -6.30 -1.75 0.96
N GLY A 76 -6.88 -0.90 1.81
CA GLY A 76 -8.04 -1.24 2.64
C GLY A 76 -7.71 -2.03 3.90
N ILE A 77 -6.44 -2.07 4.30
CA ILE A 77 -6.00 -2.74 5.54
C ILE A 77 -6.33 -1.87 6.74
N SER A 78 -6.90 -2.47 7.79
CA SER A 78 -7.29 -1.74 9.00
C SER A 78 -6.08 -1.24 9.78
N SER A 79 -6.27 -0.22 10.62
CA SER A 79 -5.21 0.28 11.50
C SER A 79 -4.66 -0.83 12.41
N SER A 80 -5.53 -1.69 12.95
CA SER A 80 -5.12 -2.82 13.80
C SER A 80 -4.26 -3.86 13.06
N GLN A 81 -4.58 -4.16 11.80
CA GLN A 81 -3.77 -5.04 10.96
C GLN A 81 -2.45 -4.38 10.56
N ALA A 82 -2.48 -3.09 10.22
CA ALA A 82 -1.28 -2.33 9.91
C ALA A 82 -0.33 -2.25 11.11
N ARG A 83 -0.85 -2.13 12.33
CA ARG A 83 -0.08 -2.20 13.57
C ARG A 83 0.70 -3.50 13.67
N ILE A 84 0.06 -4.64 13.44
CA ILE A 84 0.73 -5.95 13.48
C ILE A 84 1.86 -6.02 12.44
N ILE A 85 1.65 -5.49 11.23
CA ILE A 85 2.68 -5.47 10.19
C ILE A 85 3.85 -4.58 10.60
N LEU A 86 3.58 -3.38 11.12
CA LEU A 86 4.63 -2.46 11.57
C LEU A 86 5.40 -3.05 12.75
N SER A 87 4.72 -3.51 13.81
CA SER A 87 5.36 -3.94 15.05
C SER A 87 6.04 -5.31 14.95
N SER A 88 5.45 -6.26 14.23
CA SER A 88 5.93 -7.64 14.21
C SER A 88 6.76 -7.99 12.97
N VAL A 89 6.68 -7.22 11.89
CA VAL A 89 7.40 -7.53 10.64
C VAL A 89 8.46 -6.49 10.34
N TRP A 90 8.07 -5.22 10.24
CA TRP A 90 8.97 -4.15 9.81
C TRP A 90 9.88 -3.63 10.94
N ASN A 91 9.33 -3.34 12.12
CA ASN A 91 10.07 -2.74 13.22
C ASN A 91 11.26 -3.59 13.74
N PRO A 92 11.19 -4.93 13.78
CA PRO A 92 12.34 -5.75 14.13
C PRO A 92 13.52 -5.64 13.16
N GLN A 93 13.30 -5.14 11.95
CA GLN A 93 14.35 -4.88 10.95
C GLN A 93 14.97 -3.48 11.11
N ASN A 94 14.37 -2.61 11.91
CA ASN A 94 14.88 -1.26 12.15
C ASN A 94 16.07 -1.27 13.11
N ASN A 95 16.97 -0.31 12.93
CA ASN A 95 18.06 -0.10 13.87
C ASN A 95 18.20 1.40 14.25
N PRO A 96 17.88 1.80 15.49
CA PRO A 96 17.24 0.97 16.53
C PRO A 96 15.76 0.67 16.19
N PRO A 97 15.11 -0.30 16.87
CA PRO A 97 13.65 -0.43 16.83
C PRO A 97 12.94 0.84 17.34
N LEU A 98 11.75 1.11 16.84
CA LEU A 98 10.84 2.12 17.37
C LEU A 98 10.16 1.62 18.64
N SER A 99 9.88 2.54 19.55
CA SER A 99 9.00 2.31 20.69
C SER A 99 7.54 2.12 20.25
N GLU A 100 6.73 1.52 21.12
CA GLU A 100 5.31 1.33 20.83
C GLU A 100 4.59 2.68 20.62
N THR A 101 4.95 3.69 21.41
CA THR A 101 4.40 5.06 21.26
C THR A 101 4.71 5.65 19.89
N GLU A 102 5.91 5.46 19.35
CA GLU A 102 6.27 5.92 18.00
C GLU A 102 5.45 5.21 16.93
N ILE A 103 5.20 3.90 17.07
CA ILE A 103 4.33 3.14 16.15
C ILE A 103 2.90 3.69 16.17
N GLU A 104 2.34 3.95 17.35
CA GLU A 104 1.01 4.52 17.49
C GLU A 104 0.90 5.93 16.88
N ILE A 105 1.93 6.77 17.02
CA ILE A 105 2.00 8.09 16.37
C ILE A 105 1.97 7.94 14.83
N ILE A 106 2.77 7.00 14.29
CA ILE A 106 2.80 6.71 12.86
C ILE A 106 1.42 6.27 12.36
N LEU A 107 0.75 5.37 13.08
CA LEU A 107 -0.59 4.88 12.74
C LEU A 107 -1.64 5.99 12.84
N GLY A 108 -1.62 6.78 13.91
CA GLY A 108 -2.53 7.91 14.10
C GLY A 108 -2.42 8.93 12.97
N SER A 109 -1.19 9.25 12.55
CA SER A 109 -0.94 10.14 11.41
C SER A 109 -1.40 9.50 10.09
N ALA A 110 -1.04 8.23 9.85
CA ALA A 110 -1.37 7.54 8.61
C ALA A 110 -2.84 7.16 8.47
N PHE A 111 -3.61 7.03 9.54
CA PHE A 111 -5.04 6.67 9.51
C PHE A 111 -5.97 7.83 9.90
N GLY A 112 -5.41 9.00 10.20
CA GLY A 112 -6.16 10.22 10.55
C GLY A 112 -6.94 10.84 9.38
N GLN A 113 -7.43 12.06 9.62
CA GLN A 113 -8.31 12.77 8.68
C GLN A 113 -7.58 13.23 7.41
N GLU A 114 -6.33 13.70 7.54
CA GLU A 114 -5.51 14.13 6.39
C GLU A 114 -4.87 12.95 5.68
N LYS A 115 -5.57 12.43 4.67
CA LYS A 115 -5.12 11.24 3.94
C LYS A 115 -4.03 11.57 2.93
N TYR A 116 -2.77 11.59 3.37
CA TYR A 116 -1.64 11.70 2.45
C TYR A 116 -1.44 10.39 1.68
N THR A 117 -1.37 10.45 0.35
CA THR A 117 -1.10 9.27 -0.49
C THR A 117 0.23 9.45 -1.22
N TYR A 118 1.19 8.57 -0.93
CA TYR A 118 2.48 8.58 -1.58
C TYR A 118 2.38 8.01 -3.01
N GLY A 119 2.55 8.89 -3.99
CA GLY A 119 2.59 8.54 -5.41
C GLY A 119 4.00 8.27 -5.95
N CYS A 120 4.08 7.69 -7.15
CA CYS A 120 5.34 7.38 -7.85
C CYS A 120 5.95 8.57 -8.61
N LYS A 121 5.68 9.82 -8.18
CA LYS A 121 6.16 11.04 -8.85
C LYS A 121 7.69 11.15 -8.78
N GLN A 122 8.32 11.62 -9.86
CA GLN A 122 9.75 11.94 -9.86
C GLN A 122 10.04 13.01 -8.80
N GLY A 123 11.08 12.80 -7.98
CA GLY A 123 11.39 13.66 -6.83
C GLY A 123 10.34 13.64 -5.70
N GLY A 124 9.33 12.77 -5.76
CA GLY A 124 8.35 12.64 -4.68
C GLY A 124 8.90 11.92 -3.46
N ALA A 125 8.27 12.15 -2.30
CA ALA A 125 8.71 11.61 -1.01
C ALA A 125 8.91 10.08 -1.00
N LEU A 126 8.10 9.34 -1.76
CA LEU A 126 8.26 7.88 -1.91
C LEU A 126 9.62 7.51 -2.53
N ARG A 127 10.02 8.21 -3.60
CA ARG A 127 11.26 7.94 -4.33
C ARG A 127 12.50 8.50 -3.63
N GLN A 128 12.33 9.54 -2.82
CA GLN A 128 13.42 10.10 -2.02
C GLN A 128 13.81 9.18 -0.86
N ARG A 129 12.88 8.36 -0.37
CA ARG A 129 13.07 7.57 0.86
C ARG A 129 13.17 6.07 0.64
N LEU A 130 12.56 5.53 -0.43
CA LEU A 130 12.58 4.11 -0.73
C LEU A 130 13.30 3.80 -2.05
N THR A 131 14.03 2.69 -2.07
CA THR A 131 14.69 2.16 -3.27
C THR A 131 13.64 1.77 -4.32
N CYS A 132 13.61 2.51 -5.43
CA CYS A 132 12.69 2.24 -6.53
C CYS A 132 13.26 1.16 -7.47
N VAL A 133 12.45 0.13 -7.77
CA VAL A 133 12.82 -0.94 -8.73
C VAL A 133 12.73 -0.50 -10.21
N GLY A 134 12.31 0.74 -10.45
CA GLY A 134 12.09 1.29 -11.80
C GLY A 134 10.71 0.94 -12.38
N PHE A 135 10.26 1.75 -13.34
CA PHE A 135 8.91 1.60 -13.92
C PHE A 135 8.70 0.29 -14.67
N LYS A 136 9.73 -0.26 -15.31
CA LYS A 136 9.64 -1.50 -16.11
C LYS A 136 9.43 -2.74 -15.22
N ASN A 137 10.03 -2.73 -14.02
CA ASN A 137 10.04 -3.88 -13.11
C ASN A 137 9.05 -3.75 -11.94
N CYS A 138 8.28 -2.66 -11.89
CA CYS A 138 7.32 -2.42 -10.81
C CYS A 138 5.96 -3.04 -11.14
N THR A 139 5.60 -4.10 -10.40
CA THR A 139 4.32 -4.81 -10.49
C THR A 139 3.14 -3.84 -10.39
N TYR A 140 3.16 -2.95 -9.40
CA TYR A 140 2.10 -1.94 -9.21
C TYR A 140 1.87 -1.08 -10.46
N ILE A 141 2.95 -0.60 -11.10
CA ILE A 141 2.85 0.24 -12.30
C ILE A 141 2.35 -0.57 -13.49
N ASN A 142 2.83 -1.80 -13.64
CA ASN A 142 2.41 -2.68 -14.72
C ASN A 142 0.92 -3.00 -14.61
N THR A 143 0.42 -3.34 -13.42
CA THR A 143 -1.01 -3.55 -13.16
C THR A 143 -1.84 -2.28 -13.36
N PHE A 144 -1.35 -1.11 -12.94
CA PHE A 144 -2.04 0.15 -13.19
C PHE A 144 -2.22 0.40 -14.70
N ARG A 145 -1.17 0.19 -15.50
CA ARG A 145 -1.19 0.41 -16.96
C ARG A 145 -2.09 -0.57 -17.69
N THR A 146 -2.18 -1.83 -17.26
CA THR A 146 -3.08 -2.82 -17.89
C THR A 146 -4.53 -2.42 -17.67
N ASN A 147 -4.87 -1.94 -16.47
CA ASN A 147 -6.23 -1.54 -16.13
C ASN A 147 -6.64 -0.24 -16.85
N SER A 148 -5.71 0.64 -17.20
CA SER A 148 -6.04 1.85 -17.97
C SER A 148 -6.34 1.59 -19.45
N LYS A 149 -5.93 0.43 -20.00
CA LYS A 149 -6.14 0.12 -21.42
C LYS A 149 -7.49 -0.54 -21.70
N SER A 150 -8.11 -1.17 -20.71
CA SER A 150 -9.41 -1.84 -20.84
C SER A 150 -10.59 -0.89 -21.02
N ASP A 151 -10.43 0.40 -20.72
CA ASP A 151 -11.52 1.38 -20.74
C ASP A 151 -11.67 2.12 -22.08
N THR A 152 -10.93 1.73 -23.13
CA THR A 152 -11.11 2.33 -24.46
C THR A 152 -12.26 1.62 -25.17
N PRO A 153 -13.43 2.26 -25.39
CA PRO A 153 -14.54 1.63 -26.09
C PRO A 153 -14.10 1.32 -27.52
N GLN A 154 -14.13 0.06 -27.92
CA GLN A 154 -14.04 -0.30 -29.34
C GLN A 154 -15.22 0.38 -30.04
N LYS A 155 -14.94 1.41 -30.85
CA LYS A 155 -15.91 1.97 -31.80
C LYS A 155 -16.36 0.81 -32.68
N SER A 156 -17.57 0.32 -32.45
CA SER A 156 -18.23 -0.65 -33.30
C SER A 156 -18.36 -0.04 -34.69
N SER A 157 -17.57 -0.54 -35.63
CA SER A 157 -17.72 -0.25 -37.05
C SER A 157 -19.07 -0.83 -37.48
N GLN A 158 -20.09 0.02 -37.66
CA GLN A 158 -21.31 -0.39 -38.35
C GLN A 158 -20.97 -0.65 -39.82
N PRO A 159 -21.24 -1.84 -40.36
CA PRO A 159 -21.15 -2.07 -41.79
C PRO A 159 -22.26 -1.29 -42.51
N SER A 160 -21.90 -0.68 -43.64
CA SER A 160 -22.77 0.07 -44.55
C SER A 160 -23.71 -0.81 -45.33
#